data_AF-A0A8T5ULI6-F1
#
_entry.id   AF-A0A8T5ULI6-F1
#
_cell.length_a   1.000
_cell.length_b   1.000
_cell.length_c   1.000
_cell.angle_alpha   90.00
_cell.angle_beta   90.00
_cell.angle_gamma   90.00
#
_symmetry.space_group_name_H-M   'P 1'
#
loop_
_entity.id
_entity.type
_entity.pdbx_description
1 polymer ?
#
loop_
_entity_poly.entity_id
_entity_poly.type
_entity_poly.pdbx_seq_one_letter_code
_entity_poly.pdbx_strand_id
1 'polypeptide(L)'
;PQIRQPVSILNDITVRPSNGFSDSTQKPIQEKIEIDPIQQLPKIPIKSSVERVTQQQPQESTEVISGKQSSISDQLQDLIRNLTSKTAHETSLDLEAIRNNIVEEMGYSSVLNQISIGIASLKTGPNILSSNEIDALIKKINFWKTKLNL
;
A
#
# COMPACT_ATOMS: atom_id res chain seq x y z
N PRO A 1 11.93 -54.65 35.05
CA PRO A 1 10.69 -54.05 35.59
C PRO A 1 9.78 -53.55 34.46
N GLN A 2 8.72 -54.29 34.18
CA GLN A 2 7.76 -54.03 33.10
C GLN A 2 6.36 -54.30 33.68
N ILE A 3 5.56 -53.25 33.94
CA ILE A 3 4.13 -53.33 34.29
C ILE A 3 3.48 -52.04 33.75
N ARG A 4 2.87 -52.10 32.55
CA ARG A 4 1.42 -52.21 32.26
C ARG A 4 0.61 -50.96 32.62
N GLN A 5 0.16 -50.26 31.58
CA GLN A 5 -0.99 -49.37 31.62
C GLN A 5 -2.28 -50.14 31.93
N PRO A 6 -3.32 -49.44 32.42
CA PRO A 6 -4.67 -49.73 31.98
C PRO A 6 -5.26 -48.55 31.19
N VAL A 7 -5.77 -48.92 30.03
CA VAL A 7 -6.71 -48.19 29.19
C VAL A 7 -8.08 -48.22 29.89
N SER A 8 -8.85 -47.14 29.84
CA SER A 8 -10.30 -47.17 30.03
C SER A 8 -10.96 -46.43 28.88
N ILE A 9 -11.89 -47.13 28.24
CA ILE A 9 -12.56 -46.87 26.97
C ILE A 9 -14.06 -46.87 27.28
N LEU A 10 -14.81 -45.92 26.68
CA LEU A 10 -16.26 -45.92 26.36
C LEU A 10 -17.22 -45.95 27.57
N ASN A 11 -18.40 -45.33 27.64
CA ASN A 11 -19.38 -44.65 26.76
C ASN A 11 -20.11 -43.63 27.68
N ASP A 12 -20.77 -42.56 27.23
CA ASP A 12 -22.12 -42.64 26.67
C ASP A 12 -22.54 -41.29 26.07
N ILE A 13 -23.09 -41.36 24.86
CA ILE A 13 -23.71 -40.26 24.15
C ILE A 13 -25.15 -40.15 24.66
N THR A 14 -25.55 -39.00 25.21
CA THR A 14 -26.97 -38.64 25.26
C THR A 14 -27.16 -37.26 24.67
N VAL A 15 -27.59 -37.27 23.41
CA VAL A 15 -28.26 -36.15 22.73
C VAL A 15 -29.72 -36.19 23.16
N ARG A 16 -30.28 -35.08 23.65
CA ARG A 16 -31.67 -34.69 23.35
C ARG A 16 -31.97 -33.23 23.72
N PRO A 17 -32.91 -32.60 22.99
CA PRO A 17 -33.01 -31.15 22.82
C PRO A 17 -33.99 -30.53 23.83
N SER A 18 -33.75 -29.27 24.19
CA SER A 18 -34.80 -28.41 24.74
C SER A 18 -35.44 -27.62 23.60
N ASN A 19 -36.63 -28.06 23.20
CA ASN A 19 -37.58 -27.28 22.42
C ASN A 19 -38.41 -26.39 23.36
N GLY A 20 -38.70 -25.17 22.91
CA GLY A 20 -39.67 -24.24 23.50
C GLY A 20 -39.36 -22.80 23.10
N PHE A 21 -39.48 -22.44 21.81
CA PHE A 21 -40.64 -21.78 21.18
C PHE A 21 -41.09 -20.46 21.82
N SER A 22 -40.74 -19.36 21.14
CA SER A 22 -41.57 -18.18 20.85
C SER A 22 -40.81 -17.42 19.74
N ASP A 23 -41.06 -17.74 18.48
CA ASP A 23 -42.00 -17.03 17.61
C ASP A 23 -41.99 -15.51 17.82
N SER A 24 -41.16 -14.84 17.03
CA SER A 24 -41.43 -13.48 16.57
C SER A 24 -40.75 -13.30 15.24
N THR A 25 -41.57 -13.45 14.22
CA THR A 25 -41.32 -13.12 12.83
C THR A 25 -41.01 -11.62 12.74
N GLN A 26 -39.73 -11.23 12.67
CA GLN A 26 -39.33 -9.90 12.23
C GLN A 26 -38.74 -9.98 10.82
N LYS A 27 -39.47 -9.35 9.92
CA LYS A 27 -39.25 -9.26 8.48
C LYS A 27 -37.87 -8.68 8.15
N PRO A 28 -37.28 -9.08 7.02
CA PRO A 28 -36.09 -8.43 6.50
C PRO A 28 -36.45 -7.00 6.09
N ILE A 29 -35.82 -6.01 6.72
CA ILE A 29 -35.90 -4.62 6.26
C ILE A 29 -35.03 -4.55 5.00
N GLN A 30 -35.67 -4.78 3.84
CA GLN A 30 -35.16 -4.32 2.56
C GLN A 30 -35.37 -2.81 2.51
N GLU A 31 -34.37 -2.06 2.94
CA GLU A 31 -34.33 -0.64 2.64
C GLU A 31 -33.91 -0.49 1.18
N LYS A 32 -34.94 -0.33 0.33
CA LYS A 32 -34.86 0.09 -1.05
C LYS A 32 -34.09 1.42 -1.10
N ILE A 33 -32.81 1.37 -1.43
CA ILE A 33 -32.09 2.58 -1.87
C ILE A 33 -32.69 2.94 -3.22
N GLU A 34 -33.65 3.84 -3.18
CA GLU A 34 -34.23 4.48 -4.36
C GLU A 34 -33.12 5.30 -5.02
N ILE A 35 -32.77 4.90 -6.24
CA ILE A 35 -31.81 5.55 -7.10
C ILE A 35 -32.56 6.71 -7.76
N ASP A 36 -32.34 7.94 -7.31
CA ASP A 36 -32.77 9.11 -8.07
C ASP A 36 -31.84 9.31 -9.29
N PRO A 37 -32.37 9.31 -10.52
CA PRO A 37 -31.56 9.53 -11.71
C PRO A 37 -31.36 11.03 -12.01
N ILE A 38 -30.08 11.42 -12.07
CA ILE A 38 -29.45 12.44 -12.92
C ILE A 38 -29.94 13.90 -12.76
N GLN A 39 -29.06 14.76 -12.23
CA GLN A 39 -28.92 16.14 -12.75
C GLN A 39 -27.45 16.52 -12.98
N GLN A 40 -27.04 16.35 -14.23
CA GLN A 40 -26.25 17.27 -15.06
C GLN A 40 -24.98 17.91 -14.47
N LEU A 41 -23.86 17.42 -15.02
CA LEU A 41 -22.57 18.10 -15.17
C LEU A 41 -22.73 19.63 -15.31
N PRO A 42 -22.13 20.46 -14.43
CA PRO A 42 -21.96 21.87 -14.72
C PRO A 42 -21.03 21.98 -15.94
N LYS A 43 -21.61 22.30 -17.11
CA LYS A 43 -20.85 22.80 -18.26
C LYS A 43 -20.28 24.14 -17.84
N ILE A 44 -19.05 24.13 -17.32
CA ILE A 44 -18.30 25.36 -17.07
C ILE A 44 -18.10 26.02 -18.44
N PRO A 45 -18.60 27.24 -18.67
CA PRO A 45 -18.32 27.96 -19.90
C PRO A 45 -16.80 28.20 -19.98
N ILE A 46 -16.17 27.70 -21.03
CA ILE A 46 -14.81 28.09 -21.42
C ILE A 46 -14.91 29.57 -21.83
N LYS A 47 -14.69 30.47 -20.88
CA LYS A 47 -14.34 31.85 -21.18
C LYS A 47 -12.84 32.01 -21.00
N SER A 48 -12.16 31.97 -22.14
CA SER A 48 -10.83 32.51 -22.31
C SER A 48 -10.83 33.95 -21.81
N SER A 49 -10.07 34.23 -20.75
CA SER A 49 -9.62 35.58 -20.46
C SER A 49 -8.22 35.49 -19.89
N VAL A 50 -7.30 35.95 -20.72
CA VAL A 50 -5.90 36.19 -20.39
C VAL A 50 -5.89 37.35 -19.39
N GLU A 51 -5.53 37.08 -18.14
CA GLU A 51 -4.98 38.12 -17.28
C GLU A 51 -3.85 37.53 -16.44
N ARG A 52 -2.66 38.10 -16.68
CA ARG A 52 -1.40 37.72 -16.04
C ARG A 52 -1.51 38.00 -14.54
N VAL A 53 -1.39 36.97 -13.72
CA VAL A 53 -1.01 37.12 -12.32
C VAL A 53 0.30 36.37 -12.11
N THR A 54 1.31 37.18 -11.85
CA THR A 54 2.71 36.85 -11.56
C THR A 54 2.83 36.05 -10.25
N GLN A 55 3.70 35.03 -10.26
CA GLN A 55 4.42 34.42 -9.11
C GLN A 55 3.53 33.74 -8.05
N GLN A 56 3.65 32.46 -7.72
CA GLN A 56 4.83 31.62 -7.62
C GLN A 56 4.51 30.22 -8.18
N GLN A 57 5.27 29.84 -9.21
CA GLN A 57 5.33 28.49 -9.72
C GLN A 57 5.96 27.60 -8.63
N PRO A 58 5.33 26.50 -8.17
CA PRO A 58 6.12 25.39 -7.64
C PRO A 58 7.06 25.02 -8.77
N GLN A 59 8.37 25.16 -8.56
CA GLN A 59 9.35 24.66 -9.51
C GLN A 59 9.09 23.16 -9.64
N GLU A 60 8.28 22.78 -10.63
CA GLU A 60 8.36 21.48 -11.26
C GLU A 60 9.78 21.44 -11.80
N SER A 61 10.71 20.90 -11.01
CA SER A 61 11.92 20.29 -11.53
C SER A 61 11.44 19.16 -12.42
N THR A 62 11.08 19.49 -13.66
CA THR A 62 11.15 18.57 -14.77
C THR A 62 12.63 18.38 -15.03
N GLU A 63 13.27 17.60 -14.14
CA GLU A 63 14.52 16.96 -14.50
C GLU A 63 14.14 15.99 -15.61
N VAL A 64 14.39 16.42 -16.84
CA VAL A 64 14.28 15.58 -18.04
C VAL A 64 15.29 14.46 -17.83
N ILE A 65 14.82 13.34 -17.26
CA ILE A 65 15.63 12.14 -17.10
C ILE A 65 15.81 11.58 -18.50
N SER A 66 16.95 11.95 -19.08
CA SER A 66 17.42 11.53 -20.39
C SER A 66 17.41 10.01 -20.53
N GLY A 67 16.43 9.50 -21.29
CA GLY A 67 16.69 8.57 -22.41
C GLY A 67 17.34 7.22 -22.12
N LYS A 68 17.34 6.73 -20.89
CA LYS A 68 17.61 5.32 -20.60
C LYS A 68 16.58 4.87 -19.58
N GLN A 69 15.67 3.97 -19.97
CA GLN A 69 14.92 3.21 -18.97
C GLN A 69 15.97 2.45 -18.15
N SER A 70 16.35 3.02 -17.01
CA SER A 70 17.21 2.35 -16.05
C SER A 70 16.41 1.18 -15.48
N SER A 71 17.04 0.01 -15.35
CA SER A 71 16.34 -1.15 -14.81
C SER A 71 15.87 -0.84 -13.38
N ILE A 72 14.81 -1.50 -12.91
CA ILE A 72 14.36 -1.37 -11.51
C ILE A 72 15.51 -1.66 -10.54
N SER A 73 16.40 -2.62 -10.86
CA SER A 73 17.59 -2.94 -10.04
C SER A 73 18.55 -1.76 -9.94
N ASP A 74 18.80 -1.06 -11.05
CA ASP A 74 19.63 0.16 -11.08
C ASP A 74 18.98 1.29 -10.28
N GLN A 75 17.67 1.51 -10.44
CA GLN A 75 16.94 2.55 -9.69
C GLN A 75 17.01 2.31 -8.18
N LEU A 76 16.84 1.07 -7.72
CA LEU A 76 16.99 0.70 -6.31
C LEU A 76 18.44 0.90 -5.82
N GLN A 77 19.43 0.61 -6.66
CA GLN A 77 20.84 0.82 -6.33
C GLN A 77 21.18 2.30 -6.22
N ASP A 78 20.68 3.13 -7.14
CA ASP A 78 20.87 4.58 -7.13
C ASP A 78 20.17 5.22 -5.94
N LEU A 79 18.99 4.73 -5.55
CA LEU A 79 18.35 5.14 -4.31
C LEU A 79 19.27 4.90 -3.12
N ILE A 80 19.83 3.68 -2.97
CA ILE A 80 20.76 3.34 -1.87
C ILE A 80 21.94 4.32 -1.82
N ARG A 81 22.54 4.63 -2.98
CA ARG A 81 23.72 5.51 -3.05
C ARG A 81 23.43 6.94 -2.59
N ASN A 82 22.19 7.39 -2.74
CA ASN A 82 21.77 8.76 -2.45
C ASN A 82 21.03 8.92 -1.10
N LEU A 83 20.85 7.84 -0.31
CA LEU A 83 20.14 7.91 0.98
C LEU A 83 20.78 8.87 2.00
N THR A 84 22.09 9.09 1.91
CA THR A 84 22.82 10.00 2.83
C THR A 84 22.65 11.47 2.50
N SER A 85 22.26 11.79 1.27
CA SER A 85 22.10 13.15 0.76
C SER A 85 20.64 13.58 0.59
N LYS A 86 19.69 12.64 0.59
CA LYS A 86 18.26 12.90 0.44
C LYS A 86 17.53 13.01 1.77
N THR A 87 16.50 13.85 1.78
CA THR A 87 15.50 13.89 2.86
C THR A 87 14.61 12.64 2.84
N ALA A 88 13.95 12.35 3.96
CA ALA A 88 12.95 11.28 4.00
C ALA A 88 11.81 11.51 3.00
N HIS A 89 11.41 12.77 2.77
CA HIS A 89 10.41 13.10 1.76
C HIS A 89 10.88 12.77 0.34
N GLU A 90 12.06 13.22 -0.07
CA GLU A 90 12.61 12.90 -1.41
C GLU A 90 12.79 11.38 -1.61
N THR A 91 13.29 10.69 -0.58
CA THR A 91 13.39 9.22 -0.57
C THR A 91 12.03 8.56 -0.78
N SER A 92 10.96 9.13 -0.22
CA SER A 92 9.60 8.62 -0.39
C SER A 92 9.09 8.79 -1.83
N LEU A 93 9.46 9.88 -2.50
CA LEU A 93 9.10 10.13 -3.90
C LEU A 93 9.84 9.17 -4.85
N ASP A 94 11.14 8.96 -4.62
CA ASP A 94 11.91 7.98 -5.39
C ASP A 94 11.31 6.57 -5.26
N LEU A 95 10.95 6.16 -4.03
CA LEU A 95 10.31 4.88 -3.79
C LEU A 95 8.94 4.76 -4.45
N GLU A 96 8.18 5.85 -4.53
CA GLU A 96 6.89 5.90 -5.22
C GLU A 96 7.07 5.73 -6.73
N ALA A 97 8.07 6.39 -7.32
CA ALA A 97 8.43 6.21 -8.73
C ALA A 97 8.87 4.76 -9.02
N ILE A 98 9.76 4.20 -8.20
CA ILE A 98 10.20 2.81 -8.34
C ILE A 98 9.04 1.83 -8.19
N ARG A 99 8.15 2.06 -7.23
CA ARG A 99 6.93 1.24 -7.02
C ARG A 99 6.07 1.22 -8.28
N ASN A 100 5.86 2.39 -8.91
CA ASN A 100 5.07 2.49 -10.12
C ASN A 100 5.74 1.76 -11.29
N ASN A 101 7.07 1.90 -11.44
CA ASN A 101 7.83 1.17 -12.45
C ASN A 101 7.75 -0.36 -12.24
N ILE A 102 7.77 -0.84 -10.99
CA ILE A 102 7.55 -2.27 -10.70
C ILE A 102 6.16 -2.72 -11.15
N VAL A 103 5.12 -1.91 -10.92
CA VAL A 103 3.76 -2.23 -11.39
C VAL A 103 3.70 -2.31 -12.92
N GLU A 104 4.36 -1.38 -13.60
CA GLU A 104 4.38 -1.30 -15.06
C GLU A 104 5.17 -2.45 -15.71
N GLU A 105 6.34 -2.79 -15.17
CA GLU A 105 7.23 -3.79 -15.77
C GLU A 105 6.98 -5.23 -15.28
N MET A 106 6.61 -5.39 -14.00
CA MET A 106 6.52 -6.72 -13.35
C MET A 106 5.10 -7.07 -12.88
N GLY A 107 4.18 -6.10 -12.86
CA GLY A 107 2.83 -6.28 -12.34
C GLY A 107 2.75 -6.27 -10.81
N TYR A 108 1.56 -6.63 -10.29
CA TYR A 108 1.31 -6.60 -8.85
C TYR A 108 2.06 -7.70 -8.10
N SER A 109 2.79 -7.33 -7.05
CA SER A 109 3.47 -8.25 -6.14
C SER A 109 3.28 -7.88 -4.67
N SER A 110 3.50 -8.83 -3.76
CA SER A 110 3.44 -8.56 -2.31
C SER A 110 4.49 -7.54 -1.84
N VAL A 111 5.56 -7.36 -2.62
CA VAL A 111 6.63 -6.39 -2.36
C VAL A 111 6.10 -4.96 -2.47
N LEU A 112 5.17 -4.68 -3.39
CA LEU A 112 4.57 -3.35 -3.56
C LEU A 112 3.89 -2.85 -2.29
N ASN A 113 3.22 -3.74 -1.55
CA ASN A 113 2.61 -3.38 -0.27
C ASN A 113 3.66 -3.00 0.77
N GLN A 114 4.77 -3.74 0.83
CA GLN A 114 5.88 -3.39 1.74
C GLN A 114 6.56 -2.08 1.37
N ILE A 115 6.74 -1.81 0.07
CA ILE A 115 7.24 -0.53 -0.42
C ILE A 115 6.27 0.59 -0.01
N SER A 116 4.96 0.38 -0.15
CA SER A 116 3.93 1.35 0.24
C SER A 116 3.99 1.70 1.73
N ILE A 117 4.21 0.69 2.59
CA ILE A 117 4.42 0.91 4.04
C ILE A 117 5.70 1.72 4.29
N GLY A 118 6.78 1.41 3.55
CA GLY A 118 8.03 2.19 3.59
C GLY A 118 7.81 3.66 3.22
N ILE A 119 7.13 3.91 2.10
CA ILE A 119 6.78 5.26 1.64
C ILE A 119 5.98 6.01 2.72
N ALA A 120 4.95 5.37 3.28
CA ALA A 120 4.13 5.99 4.32
C ALA A 120 4.94 6.39 5.57
N SER A 121 5.91 5.56 5.97
CA SER A 121 6.80 5.88 7.10
C SER A 121 7.72 7.07 6.83
N LEU A 122 8.07 7.31 5.55
CA LEU A 122 8.97 8.37 5.13
C LEU A 122 8.24 9.69 4.82
N LYS A 123 7.00 9.64 4.32
CA LYS A 123 6.19 10.82 3.94
C LYS A 123 5.98 11.81 5.09
N THR A 124 6.14 11.38 6.33
CA THR A 124 5.93 12.21 7.53
C THR A 124 7.21 12.87 8.04
N GLY A 125 8.38 12.51 7.51
CA GLY A 125 9.68 13.03 7.95
C GLY A 125 10.18 14.18 7.06
N PRO A 126 10.34 15.41 7.58
CA PRO A 126 11.00 16.49 6.83
C PRO A 126 12.53 16.40 6.87
N ASN A 127 13.08 15.54 7.72
CA ASN A 127 14.51 15.49 8.02
C ASN A 127 15.24 14.46 7.15
N ILE A 128 16.56 14.62 7.09
CA ILE A 128 17.48 13.60 6.59
C ILE A 128 17.39 12.38 7.51
N LEU A 129 17.45 11.18 6.91
CA LEU A 129 17.41 9.92 7.64
C LEU A 129 18.64 9.78 8.55
N SER A 130 18.42 9.30 9.78
CA SER A 130 19.52 8.90 10.65
C SER A 130 20.24 7.66 10.12
N SER A 131 21.48 7.43 10.55
CA SER A 131 22.26 6.24 10.12
C SER A 131 21.51 4.92 10.36
N ASN A 132 20.78 4.81 11.47
CA ASN A 132 19.98 3.62 11.78
C ASN A 132 18.81 3.42 10.79
N GLU A 133 18.16 4.51 10.40
CA GLU A 133 17.06 4.48 9.42
C GLU A 133 17.58 4.15 8.03
N ILE A 134 18.75 4.69 7.66
CA ILE A 134 19.44 4.37 6.41
C ILE A 134 19.76 2.87 6.36
N ASP A 135 20.39 2.31 7.39
CA ASP A 135 20.72 0.89 7.45
C ASP A 135 19.47 0.00 7.38
N ALA A 136 18.40 0.39 8.07
CA ALA A 136 17.13 -0.32 8.02
C ALA A 136 16.50 -0.28 6.62
N LEU A 137 16.56 0.88 5.94
CA LEU A 137 16.03 1.05 4.59
C LEU A 137 16.85 0.27 3.56
N ILE A 138 18.18 0.27 3.65
CA ILE A 138 19.06 -0.54 2.80
C ILE A 138 18.72 -2.03 2.92
N LYS A 139 18.50 -2.53 4.15
CA LYS A 139 18.08 -3.92 4.37
C LYS A 139 16.74 -4.23 3.72
N LYS A 140 15.76 -3.33 3.83
CA LYS A 140 14.44 -3.47 3.18
C LYS A 140 14.58 -3.48 1.66
N ILE A 141 15.35 -2.55 1.08
CA ILE A 141 15.59 -2.48 -0.36
C ILE A 141 16.23 -3.77 -0.86
N ASN A 142 17.26 -4.27 -0.19
CA ASN A 142 17.91 -5.54 -0.57
C ASN A 142 16.95 -6.73 -0.48
N PHE A 143 16.11 -6.78 0.56
CA PHE A 143 15.06 -7.79 0.66
C PHE A 143 14.06 -7.70 -0.51
N TRP A 144 13.65 -6.50 -0.92
CA TRP A 144 12.77 -6.29 -2.07
C TRP A 144 13.44 -6.74 -3.38
N LYS A 145 14.71 -6.41 -3.60
CA LYS A 145 15.48 -6.89 -4.76
C LYS A 145 15.46 -8.42 -4.85
N THR A 146 15.75 -9.11 -3.76
CA THR A 146 15.69 -10.58 -3.71
C THR A 146 14.29 -11.12 -3.99
N LYS A 147 13.24 -10.48 -3.48
CA LYS A 147 11.85 -10.92 -3.70
C LYS A 147 11.35 -10.68 -5.12
N LEU A 148 11.90 -9.68 -5.80
CA LEU A 148 11.60 -9.36 -7.19
C LEU A 148 12.52 -10.11 -8.18
N ASN A 149 13.50 -10.89 -7.69
CA ASN A 149 14.54 -11.55 -8.50
C ASN A 149 15.35 -10.56 -9.37
N LEU A 150 15.77 -9.44 -8.77
CA LEU A 150 16.54 -8.35 -9.39
C LEU A 150 18.02 -8.32 -9.00
#